data_AF-A0A835CNW8-F1
#
_entry.id   AF-A0A835CNW8-F1
#
_cell.length_a   1.000
_cell.length_b   1.000
_cell.length_c   1.000
_cell.angle_alpha   90.00
_cell.angle_beta   90.00
_cell.angle_gamma   90.00
#
_symmetry.space_group_name_H-M   'P 1'
#
loop_
_entity.id
_entity.type
_entity.pdbx_description
1 polymer ?
#
loop_
_entity_poly.entity_id
_entity_poly.type
_entity_poly.pdbx_seq_one_letter_code
_entity_poly.pdbx_strand_id
1 'polypeptide(L)'
;MLSIKTVKIHGMKDKRWTLRDKLNQYRGIIKLNKREKKIKKNEASRNRKRISRELNKLKNEVKNYREIVKEVQEGDSRRIHTLLQGHKDFMLALENKNPGTVYKAVSEDVCLRRNQLDKLYNLKRQKIREFFNLKLECTELEEKYEEQNRKVEPDKHQQKIVALYQKYIGEEKSAKATTATYNSILKILVKDGIYYNALLDALQSDRDEQCKVIYSATLLGQLAAEDLDDTREKYKKLAKDVWFNMKEREKTLKITRNEVEKLWANCRSLVRVESLNELKKIEEIVKKNDKIDDNNQLEMKKLEETFVKVKNALMVRSYDELLTRFEEQANQRERLLEKFKSILEKHSLILDKKNKASMILANLDHSMVTTTGDYKTNKKYMLDEIINQNKRELDYKKLRKTRGELLINIKAGLQNMIGLLIHIKPGKNINTNKKTTKDNDKKKKSKKKIIKDDKDSDDDTNKNEHLKIEKIETNAINLLDVVTKKSIFLYNLSNFDLEDDQVSAARKLYQKYVENFMTKLKYGDGEPEPTGIHVEHEIIDTTVQTRVSIKNRSKQIVETNSRLH
;
A
#
# COMPACT_ATOMS: atom_id res chain seq x y z
N MET A 1 102.36 -10.51 -117.97
CA MET A 1 102.55 -10.51 -119.44
C MET A 1 103.98 -10.05 -119.70
N LEU A 2 104.72 -10.50 -120.71
CA LEU A 2 104.42 -11.46 -121.78
C LEU A 2 104.45 -12.94 -121.29
N SER A 3 103.63 -13.80 -121.89
CA SER A 3 103.56 -15.24 -121.56
C SER A 3 104.28 -16.07 -122.63
N ILE A 4 104.76 -17.27 -122.29
CA ILE A 4 105.51 -18.15 -123.22
C ILE A 4 104.79 -18.38 -124.56
N LYS A 5 103.45 -18.40 -124.59
CA LYS A 5 102.67 -18.51 -125.83
C LYS A 5 102.95 -17.38 -126.84
N THR A 6 103.21 -16.14 -126.40
CA THR A 6 103.47 -15.01 -127.31
C THR A 6 104.88 -15.06 -127.92
N VAL A 7 105.86 -15.63 -127.21
CA VAL A 7 107.25 -15.78 -127.67
C VAL A 7 107.37 -16.81 -128.81
N LYS A 8 106.45 -17.79 -128.88
CA LYS A 8 106.37 -18.73 -130.01
C LYS A 8 105.93 -18.06 -131.32
N ILE A 9 105.22 -16.93 -131.24
CA ILE A 9 104.68 -16.19 -132.39
C ILE A 9 105.69 -15.15 -132.86
N HIS A 10 106.20 -14.32 -131.94
CA HIS A 10 107.23 -13.31 -132.22
C HIS A 10 108.64 -13.90 -132.04
N GLY A 11 108.99 -14.85 -132.92
CA GLY A 11 110.32 -15.46 -132.93
C GLY A 11 111.41 -14.48 -133.35
N MET A 12 112.55 -14.50 -132.66
CA MET A 12 113.76 -13.73 -133.00
C MET A 12 114.45 -14.28 -134.26
N LYS A 13 113.78 -14.11 -135.41
CA LYS A 13 114.14 -14.64 -136.73
C LYS A 13 115.18 -13.82 -137.49
N ASP A 14 115.55 -12.63 -137.00
CA ASP A 14 116.57 -11.79 -137.62
C ASP A 14 117.91 -12.57 -137.75
N LYS A 15 118.52 -12.45 -138.94
CA LYS A 15 119.80 -13.07 -139.31
C LYS A 15 121.00 -12.36 -138.70
N ARG A 16 120.88 -11.07 -138.31
CA ARG A 16 121.96 -10.29 -137.68
C ARG A 16 122.27 -10.70 -136.24
N TRP A 17 121.37 -11.43 -135.59
CA TRP A 17 121.48 -11.79 -134.18
C TRP A 17 122.34 -13.04 -133.99
N THR A 18 123.42 -12.94 -133.22
CA THR A 18 124.29 -14.09 -132.96
C THR A 18 123.57 -15.14 -132.11
N LEU A 19 124.07 -16.38 -132.16
CA LEU A 19 123.61 -17.46 -131.30
C LEU A 19 123.70 -17.10 -129.80
N ARG A 20 124.68 -16.26 -129.42
CA ARG A 20 124.93 -15.81 -128.04
C ARG A 20 123.82 -14.89 -127.53
N ASP A 21 123.31 -14.00 -128.39
CA ASP A 21 122.30 -12.99 -128.03
C ASP A 21 120.93 -13.63 -127.82
N LYS A 22 120.53 -14.54 -128.71
CA LYS A 22 119.29 -15.33 -128.59
C LYS A 22 119.30 -16.14 -127.28
N LEU A 23 120.43 -16.76 -126.95
CA LEU A 23 120.61 -17.52 -125.70
C LEU A 23 120.52 -16.61 -124.45
N ASN A 24 121.08 -15.41 -124.50
CA ASN A 24 120.96 -14.42 -123.43
C ASN A 24 119.52 -13.91 -123.24
N GLN A 25 118.77 -13.66 -124.33
CA GLN A 25 117.36 -13.25 -124.23
C GLN A 25 116.46 -14.36 -123.68
N TYR A 26 116.64 -15.62 -124.11
CA TYR A 26 115.93 -16.76 -123.50
C TYR A 26 116.26 -16.91 -122.01
N ARG A 27 117.53 -16.74 -121.60
CA ARG A 27 117.93 -16.67 -120.18
C ARG A 27 117.22 -15.53 -119.43
N GLY A 28 117.02 -14.38 -120.07
CA GLY A 28 116.24 -13.25 -119.54
C GLY A 28 114.77 -13.60 -119.30
N ILE A 29 114.09 -14.17 -120.31
CA ILE A 29 112.68 -14.60 -120.23
C ILE A 29 112.48 -15.69 -119.16
N ILE A 30 113.44 -16.61 -119.01
CA ILE A 30 113.43 -17.63 -117.96
C ILE A 30 113.61 -16.99 -116.57
N LYS A 31 114.50 -15.99 -116.41
CA LYS A 31 114.65 -15.23 -115.16
C LYS A 31 113.36 -14.46 -114.81
N LEU A 32 112.69 -13.86 -115.79
CA LEU A 32 111.38 -13.18 -115.62
C LEU A 32 110.29 -14.17 -115.18
N ASN A 33 110.14 -15.32 -115.85
CA ASN A 33 109.18 -16.35 -115.45
C ASN A 33 109.45 -16.90 -114.03
N LYS A 34 110.73 -17.05 -113.64
CA LYS A 34 111.11 -17.42 -112.26
C LYS A 34 110.76 -16.31 -111.25
N ARG A 35 110.79 -15.02 -111.63
CA ARG A 35 110.28 -13.92 -110.80
C ARG A 35 108.75 -13.91 -110.72
N GLU A 36 108.01 -14.02 -111.83
CA GLU A 36 106.54 -14.01 -111.83
C GLU A 36 105.96 -15.18 -111.01
N LYS A 37 106.54 -16.39 -111.12
CA LYS A 37 106.17 -17.54 -110.28
C LYS A 37 106.46 -17.34 -108.79
N LYS A 38 107.49 -16.55 -108.41
CA LYS A 38 107.72 -16.16 -107.01
C LYS A 38 106.69 -15.13 -106.53
N ILE A 39 106.37 -14.13 -107.35
CA ILE A 39 105.38 -13.09 -107.03
C ILE A 39 104.00 -13.74 -106.77
N LYS A 40 103.51 -14.57 -107.69
CA LYS A 40 102.21 -15.26 -107.54
C LYS A 40 102.14 -16.18 -106.31
N LYS A 41 103.24 -16.84 -105.92
CA LYS A 41 103.32 -17.60 -104.65
C LYS A 41 103.25 -16.68 -103.42
N ASN A 42 103.86 -15.48 -103.49
CA ASN A 42 103.80 -14.51 -102.40
C ASN A 42 102.42 -13.84 -102.28
N GLU A 43 101.74 -13.57 -103.39
CA GLU A 43 100.36 -13.06 -103.42
C GLU A 43 99.38 -14.10 -102.85
N ALA A 44 99.48 -15.35 -103.29
CA ALA A 44 98.67 -16.44 -102.75
C ALA A 44 98.89 -16.65 -101.24
N SER A 45 100.12 -16.52 -100.73
CA SER A 45 100.39 -16.63 -99.29
C SER A 45 99.92 -15.41 -98.50
N ARG A 46 99.98 -14.19 -99.06
CA ARG A 46 99.38 -12.97 -98.50
C ARG A 46 97.85 -13.09 -98.41
N ASN A 47 97.18 -13.54 -99.46
CA ASN A 47 95.73 -13.70 -99.47
C ASN A 47 95.26 -14.80 -98.51
N ARG A 48 95.95 -15.95 -98.43
CA ARG A 48 95.70 -16.97 -97.38
C ARG A 48 95.83 -16.38 -95.98
N LYS A 49 96.90 -15.60 -95.71
CA LYS A 49 97.11 -14.91 -94.42
C LYS A 49 96.09 -13.80 -94.13
N ARG A 50 95.42 -13.24 -95.14
CA ARG A 50 94.31 -12.29 -94.97
C ARG A 50 93.03 -13.02 -94.59
N ILE A 51 92.62 -14.00 -95.40
CA ILE A 51 91.42 -14.82 -95.17
C ILE A 51 91.47 -15.51 -93.80
N SER A 52 92.63 -16.01 -93.37
CA SER A 52 92.77 -16.63 -92.04
C SER A 52 92.59 -15.65 -90.87
N ARG A 53 92.90 -14.36 -91.06
CA ARG A 53 92.62 -13.32 -90.04
C ARG A 53 91.14 -12.98 -90.00
N GLU A 54 90.51 -12.85 -91.17
CA GLU A 54 89.08 -12.53 -91.30
C GLU A 54 88.22 -13.68 -90.73
N LEU A 55 88.56 -14.95 -91.00
CA LEU A 55 87.95 -16.11 -90.34
C LEU A 55 88.16 -16.13 -88.82
N ASN A 56 89.36 -15.79 -88.32
CA ASN A 56 89.61 -15.75 -86.88
C ASN A 56 88.84 -14.62 -86.17
N LYS A 57 88.64 -13.46 -86.83
CA LYS A 57 87.73 -12.41 -86.33
C LYS A 57 86.30 -12.94 -86.22
N LEU A 58 85.77 -13.49 -87.31
CA LEU A 58 84.39 -14.00 -87.35
C LEU A 58 84.16 -15.12 -86.32
N LYS A 59 85.15 -15.99 -86.10
CA LYS A 59 85.11 -17.03 -85.06
C LYS A 59 85.04 -16.45 -83.64
N ASN A 60 85.75 -15.35 -83.38
CA ASN A 60 85.69 -14.65 -82.09
C ASN A 60 84.36 -13.91 -81.92
N GLU A 61 83.87 -13.23 -82.96
CA GLU A 61 82.56 -12.55 -82.95
C GLU A 61 81.43 -13.55 -82.66
N VAL A 62 81.40 -14.70 -83.34
CA VAL A 62 80.43 -15.78 -83.09
C VAL A 62 80.56 -16.38 -81.68
N LYS A 63 81.77 -16.41 -81.09
CA LYS A 63 81.96 -16.82 -79.69
C LYS A 63 81.36 -15.78 -78.73
N ASN A 64 81.67 -14.50 -78.92
CA ASN A 64 81.14 -13.40 -78.10
C ASN A 64 79.60 -13.34 -78.14
N TYR A 65 79.00 -13.48 -79.32
CA TYR A 65 77.52 -13.51 -79.45
C TYR A 65 76.90 -14.74 -78.76
N ARG A 66 77.55 -15.91 -78.79
CA ARG A 66 77.10 -17.10 -78.03
C ARG A 66 77.22 -16.92 -76.52
N GLU A 67 78.20 -16.15 -76.06
CA GLU A 67 78.36 -15.80 -74.63
C GLU A 67 77.26 -14.84 -74.19
N ILE A 68 76.98 -13.78 -74.95
CA ILE A 68 75.87 -12.85 -74.70
C ILE A 68 74.50 -13.57 -74.71
N VAL A 69 74.26 -14.46 -75.69
CA VAL A 69 72.99 -15.22 -75.76
C VAL A 69 72.81 -16.15 -74.56
N LYS A 70 73.90 -16.73 -74.03
CA LYS A 70 73.86 -17.50 -72.77
C LYS A 70 73.56 -16.62 -71.57
N GLU A 71 74.22 -15.47 -71.44
CA GLU A 71 73.96 -14.51 -70.36
C GLU A 71 72.49 -14.03 -70.35
N VAL A 72 71.86 -13.91 -71.53
CA VAL A 72 70.43 -13.57 -71.65
C VAL A 72 69.49 -14.76 -71.35
N GLN A 73 69.87 -16.00 -71.68
CA GLN A 73 69.04 -17.19 -71.43
C GLN A 73 69.14 -17.71 -69.98
N GLU A 74 70.34 -17.70 -69.41
CA GLU A 74 70.65 -18.18 -68.05
C GLU A 74 70.41 -17.04 -67.02
N GLY A 75 70.57 -15.77 -67.44
CA GLY A 75 70.36 -14.55 -66.66
C GLY A 75 71.63 -14.07 -65.93
N ASP A 76 71.57 -12.84 -65.38
CA ASP A 76 72.66 -12.22 -64.60
C ASP A 76 72.90 -12.93 -63.24
N SER A 77 73.45 -14.15 -63.28
CA SER A 77 73.84 -14.92 -62.08
C SER A 77 74.72 -14.10 -61.13
N ARG A 78 75.61 -13.24 -61.67
CA ARG A 78 76.44 -12.31 -60.88
C ARG A 78 75.61 -11.32 -60.07
N ARG A 79 74.53 -10.75 -60.62
CA ARG A 79 73.66 -9.81 -59.90
C ARG A 79 72.86 -10.52 -58.80
N ILE A 80 72.43 -11.75 -59.05
CA ILE A 80 71.77 -12.60 -58.04
C ILE A 80 72.74 -12.87 -56.88
N HIS A 81 74.00 -13.23 -57.17
CA HIS A 81 75.03 -13.43 -56.16
C HIS A 81 75.30 -12.16 -55.34
N THR A 82 75.31 -10.96 -55.95
CA THR A 82 75.44 -9.70 -55.21
C THR A 82 74.23 -9.43 -54.30
N LEU A 83 73.01 -9.69 -54.77
CA LEU A 83 71.79 -9.49 -53.98
C LEU A 83 71.66 -10.49 -52.81
N LEU A 84 72.09 -11.75 -53.00
CA LEU A 84 72.04 -12.79 -51.97
C LEU A 84 73.25 -12.79 -51.03
N GLN A 85 74.21 -11.88 -51.20
CA GLN A 85 75.46 -11.83 -50.41
C GLN A 85 75.23 -11.67 -48.89
N GLY A 86 74.09 -11.09 -48.48
CA GLY A 86 73.69 -10.98 -47.07
C GLY A 86 73.03 -12.24 -46.48
N HIS A 87 72.73 -13.26 -47.28
CA HIS A 87 71.99 -14.46 -46.88
C HIS A 87 72.66 -15.75 -47.36
N LYS A 88 73.64 -16.21 -46.59
CA LYS A 88 74.47 -17.40 -46.85
C LYS A 88 73.65 -18.65 -47.22
N ASP A 89 72.51 -18.86 -46.57
CA ASP A 89 71.69 -20.06 -46.77
C ASP A 89 71.00 -20.06 -48.15
N PHE A 90 70.47 -18.91 -48.57
CA PHE A 90 69.95 -18.73 -49.94
C PHE A 90 71.06 -18.81 -50.98
N MET A 91 72.23 -18.23 -50.70
CA MET A 91 73.39 -18.28 -51.60
C MET A 91 73.78 -19.73 -51.91
N LEU A 92 73.87 -20.59 -50.90
CA LEU A 92 74.14 -22.03 -51.05
C LEU A 92 72.99 -22.79 -51.73
N ALA A 93 71.73 -22.48 -51.40
CA ALA A 93 70.58 -23.21 -51.91
C ALA A 93 70.17 -22.81 -53.33
N LEU A 94 70.58 -21.63 -53.82
CA LEU A 94 70.10 -21.03 -55.07
C LEU A 94 71.22 -20.70 -56.08
N GLU A 95 72.45 -21.12 -55.80
CA GLU A 95 73.58 -20.96 -56.73
C GLU A 95 73.26 -21.55 -58.11
N ASN A 96 73.60 -20.81 -59.17
CA ASN A 96 73.43 -21.20 -60.57
C ASN A 96 71.98 -21.54 -61.01
N LYS A 97 70.96 -21.02 -60.32
CA LYS A 97 69.54 -21.14 -60.71
C LYS A 97 69.00 -19.88 -61.39
N ASN A 98 68.11 -20.06 -62.37
CA ASN A 98 67.50 -18.97 -63.15
C ASN A 98 66.78 -17.94 -62.25
N PRO A 99 66.78 -16.63 -62.59
CA PRO A 99 66.19 -15.58 -61.76
C PRO A 99 64.75 -15.84 -61.28
N GLY A 100 63.91 -16.44 -62.14
CA GLY A 100 62.51 -16.73 -61.85
C GLY A 100 62.28 -17.86 -60.83
N THR A 101 63.22 -18.80 -60.67
CA THR A 101 63.11 -19.84 -59.63
C THR A 101 63.72 -19.36 -58.30
N VAL A 102 64.75 -18.52 -58.35
CA VAL A 102 65.28 -17.78 -57.19
C VAL A 102 64.19 -16.91 -56.56
N TYR A 103 63.46 -16.12 -57.36
CA TYR A 103 62.35 -15.29 -56.88
C TYR A 103 61.24 -16.11 -56.17
N LYS A 104 60.86 -17.26 -56.75
CA LYS A 104 59.85 -18.15 -56.14
C LYS A 104 60.29 -18.68 -54.79
N ALA A 105 61.50 -19.24 -54.70
CA ALA A 105 62.03 -19.79 -53.45
C ALA A 105 62.16 -18.73 -52.34
N VAL A 106 62.56 -17.51 -52.68
CA VAL A 106 62.61 -16.39 -51.71
C VAL A 106 61.20 -15.97 -51.28
N SER A 107 60.24 -15.89 -52.21
CA SER A 107 58.82 -15.58 -51.90
C SER A 107 58.16 -16.64 -51.01
N GLU A 108 58.44 -17.92 -51.29
CA GLU A 108 57.97 -19.07 -50.51
C GLU A 108 58.53 -19.05 -49.08
N ASP A 109 59.83 -18.82 -48.90
CA ASP A 109 60.42 -18.70 -47.55
C ASP A 109 59.96 -17.44 -46.81
N VAL A 110 59.79 -16.29 -47.49
CA VAL A 110 59.16 -15.10 -46.88
C VAL A 110 57.74 -15.40 -46.41
N CYS A 111 56.96 -16.17 -47.18
CA CYS A 111 55.63 -16.63 -46.78
C CYS A 111 55.69 -17.59 -45.57
N LEU A 112 56.64 -18.53 -45.54
CA LEU A 112 56.86 -19.41 -44.39
C LEU A 112 57.25 -18.65 -43.11
N ARG A 113 58.20 -17.69 -43.21
CA ARG A 113 58.58 -16.81 -42.09
C ARG A 113 57.41 -15.94 -41.64
N ARG A 114 56.57 -15.43 -42.56
CA ARG A 114 55.34 -14.69 -42.22
C ARG A 114 54.36 -15.57 -41.44
N ASN A 115 54.11 -16.79 -41.91
CA ASN A 115 53.24 -17.75 -41.22
C ASN A 115 53.78 -18.15 -39.84
N GLN A 116 55.10 -18.23 -39.65
CA GLN A 116 55.73 -18.41 -38.33
C GLN A 116 55.55 -17.18 -37.43
N LEU A 117 55.76 -15.98 -37.97
CA LEU A 117 55.57 -14.71 -37.26
C LEU A 117 54.13 -14.55 -36.75
N ASP A 118 53.14 -14.86 -37.59
CA ASP A 118 51.72 -14.76 -37.23
C ASP A 118 51.30 -15.84 -36.21
N LYS A 119 51.92 -17.03 -36.23
CA LYS A 119 51.81 -18.01 -35.13
C LYS A 119 52.37 -17.45 -33.81
N LEU A 120 53.55 -16.84 -33.83
CA LEU A 120 54.16 -16.23 -32.64
C LEU A 120 53.34 -15.06 -32.09
N TYR A 121 52.75 -14.21 -32.94
CA TYR A 121 51.82 -13.16 -32.50
C TYR A 121 50.56 -13.73 -31.83
N ASN A 122 49.99 -14.81 -32.37
CA ASN A 122 48.82 -15.46 -31.77
C ASN A 122 49.16 -16.12 -30.42
N LEU A 123 50.31 -16.79 -30.31
CA LEU A 123 50.82 -17.33 -29.03
C LEU A 123 51.05 -16.22 -28.00
N LYS A 124 51.68 -15.10 -28.40
CA LYS A 124 51.84 -13.92 -27.53
C LYS A 124 50.49 -13.37 -27.05
N ARG A 125 49.48 -13.30 -27.94
CA ARG A 125 48.11 -12.86 -27.60
C ARG A 125 47.33 -13.88 -26.75
N GLN A 126 47.71 -15.16 -26.75
CA GLN A 126 47.22 -16.14 -25.77
C GLN A 126 47.88 -15.92 -24.41
N LYS A 127 49.23 -15.88 -24.33
CA LYS A 127 49.95 -15.68 -23.06
C LYS A 127 49.65 -14.36 -22.36
N ILE A 128 49.38 -13.28 -23.11
CA ILE A 128 48.90 -12.01 -22.53
C ILE A 128 47.51 -12.17 -21.86
N ARG A 129 46.60 -12.96 -22.45
CA ARG A 129 45.28 -13.23 -21.84
C ARG A 129 45.38 -14.15 -20.62
N GLU A 130 46.20 -15.19 -20.68
CA GLU A 130 46.51 -16.04 -19.52
C GLU A 130 47.06 -15.19 -18.35
N PHE A 131 48.01 -14.28 -18.63
CA PHE A 131 48.56 -13.37 -17.62
C PHE A 131 47.53 -12.41 -17.02
N PHE A 132 46.63 -11.84 -17.83
CA PHE A 132 45.55 -10.99 -17.32
C PHE A 132 44.56 -11.77 -16.45
N ASN A 133 44.20 -13.00 -16.84
CA ASN A 133 43.31 -13.86 -16.06
C ASN A 133 43.95 -14.22 -14.70
N LEU A 134 45.21 -14.66 -14.72
CA LEU A 134 45.96 -14.99 -13.49
C LEU A 134 46.12 -13.78 -12.57
N LYS A 135 46.35 -12.58 -13.13
CA LYS A 135 46.41 -11.36 -12.31
C LYS A 135 45.06 -11.02 -11.66
N LEU A 136 43.95 -11.22 -12.38
CA LEU A 136 42.61 -11.02 -11.85
C LEU A 136 42.29 -12.04 -10.73
N GLU A 137 42.66 -13.30 -10.93
CA GLU A 137 42.56 -14.36 -9.91
C GLU A 137 43.40 -14.02 -8.66
N CYS A 138 44.63 -13.49 -8.82
CA CYS A 138 45.42 -12.99 -7.69
C CYS A 138 44.69 -11.88 -6.93
N THR A 139 44.14 -10.87 -7.61
CA THR A 139 43.41 -9.78 -6.92
C THR A 139 42.14 -10.27 -6.23
N GLU A 140 41.40 -11.22 -6.82
CA GLU A 140 40.26 -11.85 -6.15
C GLU A 140 40.67 -12.64 -4.90
N LEU A 141 41.84 -13.30 -4.92
CA LEU A 141 42.37 -14.03 -3.75
C LEU A 141 42.90 -13.08 -2.67
N GLU A 142 43.50 -11.95 -3.06
CA GLU A 142 43.89 -10.87 -2.15
C GLU A 142 42.65 -10.25 -1.46
N GLU A 143 41.58 -9.94 -2.22
CA GLU A 143 40.31 -9.46 -1.66
C GLU A 143 39.69 -10.47 -0.68
N LYS A 144 39.58 -11.75 -1.07
CA LYS A 144 39.06 -12.82 -0.20
C LYS A 144 39.92 -13.02 1.06
N TYR A 145 41.23 -12.82 0.97
CA TYR A 145 42.14 -12.88 2.11
C TYR A 145 42.00 -11.64 3.01
N GLU A 146 41.80 -10.45 2.46
CA GLU A 146 41.43 -9.26 3.24
C GLU A 146 40.09 -9.44 3.96
N GLU A 147 39.04 -9.90 3.28
CA GLU A 147 37.73 -10.13 3.89
C GLU A 147 37.79 -11.13 5.06
N GLN A 148 38.55 -12.21 4.91
CA GLN A 148 38.73 -13.21 5.97
C GLN A 148 39.61 -12.71 7.14
N ASN A 149 40.58 -11.83 6.88
CA ASN A 149 41.43 -11.25 7.93
C ASN A 149 40.89 -9.95 8.54
N ARG A 150 39.86 -9.33 7.93
CA ARG A 150 39.03 -8.28 8.53
C ARG A 150 38.16 -8.86 9.64
N LYS A 151 38.82 -9.22 10.75
CA LYS A 151 38.20 -9.23 12.08
C LYS A 151 37.74 -7.82 12.36
N VAL A 152 36.48 -7.53 12.04
CA VAL A 152 35.82 -6.28 12.39
C VAL A 152 35.79 -6.20 13.91
N GLU A 153 36.76 -5.51 14.50
CA GLU A 153 36.59 -5.00 15.86
C GLU A 153 35.33 -4.15 15.83
N PRO A 154 34.29 -4.46 16.63
CA PRO A 154 33.11 -3.63 16.69
C PRO A 154 33.56 -2.27 17.22
N ASP A 155 33.41 -1.22 16.42
CA ASP A 155 33.83 0.12 16.82
C ASP A 155 32.98 0.60 18.01
N LYS A 156 33.53 0.40 19.21
CA LYS A 156 32.94 0.75 20.50
C LYS A 156 32.78 2.27 20.65
N HIS A 157 33.41 3.09 19.81
CA HIS A 157 33.20 4.52 19.77
C HIS A 157 31.97 4.87 18.91
N GLN A 158 31.89 4.33 17.68
CA GLN A 158 30.70 4.46 16.84
C GLN A 158 29.43 3.93 17.52
N GLN A 159 29.49 2.75 18.17
CA GLN A 159 28.35 2.19 18.90
C GLN A 159 27.90 3.08 20.08
N LYS A 160 28.84 3.73 20.79
CA LYS A 160 28.52 4.72 21.82
C LYS A 160 27.90 5.98 21.24
N ILE A 161 28.40 6.49 20.12
CA ILE A 161 27.83 7.66 19.44
C ILE A 161 26.40 7.36 18.97
N VAL A 162 26.16 6.20 18.37
CA VAL A 162 24.81 5.78 17.94
C VAL A 162 23.87 5.65 19.14
N ALA A 163 24.32 5.07 20.27
CA ALA A 163 23.51 4.97 21.48
C ALA A 163 23.19 6.35 22.10
N LEU A 164 24.14 7.27 22.12
CA LEU A 164 23.93 8.66 22.56
C LEU A 164 22.96 9.40 21.63
N TYR A 165 23.12 9.26 20.32
CA TYR A 165 22.21 9.85 19.33
C TYR A 165 20.78 9.32 19.46
N GLN A 166 20.61 8.00 19.65
CA GLN A 166 19.30 7.40 19.93
C GLN A 166 18.69 7.92 21.24
N LYS A 167 19.50 8.11 22.29
CA LYS A 167 19.05 8.73 23.55
C LYS A 167 18.56 10.16 23.33
N TYR A 168 19.31 11.00 22.62
CA TYR A 168 18.90 12.37 22.31
C TYR A 168 17.64 12.43 21.43
N ILE A 169 17.46 11.52 20.46
CA ILE A 169 16.18 11.40 19.72
C ILE A 169 15.03 11.02 20.65
N GLY A 170 15.25 10.15 21.63
CA GLY A 170 14.27 9.79 22.65
C GLY A 170 13.86 10.99 23.51
N GLU A 171 14.84 11.75 23.98
CA GLU A 171 14.64 13.00 24.74
C GLU A 171 13.92 14.07 23.92
N GLU A 172 14.31 14.29 22.66
CA GLU A 172 13.67 15.24 21.75
C GLU A 172 12.19 14.87 21.47
N LYS A 173 11.90 13.58 21.22
CA LYS A 173 10.53 13.09 21.06
C LYS A 173 9.70 13.23 22.33
N SER A 174 10.32 13.02 23.49
CA SER A 174 9.66 13.17 24.80
C SER A 174 9.35 14.65 25.09
N ALA A 175 10.28 15.55 24.78
CA ALA A 175 10.07 16.99 24.86
C ALA A 175 8.97 17.47 23.90
N LYS A 176 8.95 17.01 22.64
CA LYS A 176 7.85 17.32 21.70
C LYS A 176 6.50 16.82 22.20
N ALA A 177 6.45 15.64 22.83
CA ALA A 177 5.23 15.11 23.45
C ALA A 177 4.76 15.94 24.66
N THR A 178 5.66 16.35 25.55
CA THR A 178 5.30 17.20 26.71
C THR A 178 4.89 18.62 26.26
N THR A 179 5.57 19.21 25.28
CA THR A 179 5.13 20.48 24.66
C THR A 179 3.74 20.34 24.03
N ALA A 180 3.43 19.22 23.38
CA ALA A 180 2.09 18.97 22.84
C ALA A 180 1.02 18.86 23.94
N THR A 181 1.31 18.24 25.08
CA THR A 181 0.37 18.18 26.22
C THR A 181 0.23 19.50 26.95
N TYR A 182 1.29 20.30 27.12
CA TYR A 182 1.16 21.67 27.63
C TYR A 182 0.32 22.55 26.68
N ASN A 183 0.48 22.38 25.37
CA ASN A 183 -0.33 23.10 24.38
C ASN A 183 -1.81 22.65 24.36
N SER A 184 -2.15 21.42 24.74
CA SER A 184 -3.56 21.01 24.90
C SER A 184 -4.14 21.51 26.22
N ILE A 185 -3.38 21.47 27.32
CA ILE A 185 -3.77 22.04 28.63
C ILE A 185 -4.02 23.56 28.49
N LEU A 186 -3.12 24.31 27.85
CA LEU A 186 -3.28 25.75 27.63
C LEU A 186 -4.52 26.06 26.78
N LYS A 187 -4.81 25.24 25.76
CA LYS A 187 -6.05 25.38 24.96
C LYS A 187 -7.33 25.05 25.72
N ILE A 188 -7.26 24.27 26.79
CA ILE A 188 -8.38 24.03 27.72
C ILE A 188 -8.53 25.27 28.62
N LEU A 189 -7.47 25.69 29.32
CA LEU A 189 -7.48 26.86 30.20
C LEU A 189 -7.94 28.15 29.50
N VAL A 190 -7.60 28.37 28.23
CA VAL A 190 -8.10 29.50 27.44
C VAL A 190 -9.60 29.40 27.16
N LYS A 191 -10.14 28.21 26.89
CA LYS A 191 -11.60 28.00 26.73
C LYS A 191 -12.33 28.20 28.06
N ASP A 192 -11.78 27.66 29.14
CA ASP A 192 -12.36 27.78 30.48
C ASP A 192 -12.38 29.25 30.91
N GLY A 193 -11.31 30.01 30.65
CA GLY A 193 -11.27 31.45 30.88
C GLY A 193 -12.32 32.24 30.07
N ILE A 194 -12.52 31.89 28.79
CA ILE A 194 -13.59 32.49 27.98
C ILE A 194 -14.98 32.15 28.54
N TYR A 195 -15.19 30.90 28.98
CA TYR A 195 -16.45 30.46 29.58
C TYR A 195 -16.74 31.16 30.91
N TYR A 196 -15.74 31.26 31.81
CA TYR A 196 -15.90 31.94 33.09
C TYR A 196 -16.10 33.45 32.93
N ASN A 197 -15.45 34.10 31.96
CA ASN A 197 -15.72 35.50 31.65
C ASN A 197 -17.17 35.70 31.18
N ALA A 198 -17.64 34.89 30.22
CA ALA A 198 -19.03 34.97 29.74
C ALA A 198 -20.06 34.69 30.85
N LEU A 199 -19.74 33.81 31.81
CA LEU A 199 -20.56 33.56 32.99
C LEU A 199 -20.57 34.75 33.96
N LEU A 200 -19.42 35.40 34.19
CA LEU A 200 -19.31 36.60 35.02
C LEU A 200 -20.02 37.81 34.41
N ASP A 201 -19.96 37.98 33.08
CA ASP A 201 -20.67 39.02 32.35
C ASP A 201 -22.19 38.82 32.43
N ALA A 202 -22.66 37.57 32.28
CA ALA A 202 -24.07 37.20 32.46
C ALA A 202 -24.56 37.46 33.90
N LEU A 203 -23.76 37.10 34.90
CA LEU A 203 -24.08 37.36 36.31
C LEU A 203 -24.08 38.86 36.66
N GLN A 204 -23.28 39.68 35.98
CA GLN A 204 -23.34 41.14 36.13
C GLN A 204 -24.61 41.72 35.49
N SER A 205 -25.03 41.24 34.31
CA SER A 205 -26.29 41.65 33.69
C SER A 205 -27.50 41.26 34.55
N ASP A 206 -27.53 40.02 35.05
CA ASP A 206 -28.56 39.51 35.95
C ASP A 206 -28.63 40.32 37.26
N ARG A 207 -27.49 40.60 37.90
CA ARG A 207 -27.42 41.52 39.06
C ARG A 207 -28.05 42.88 38.74
N ASP A 208 -27.72 43.47 37.61
CA ASP A 208 -28.18 44.82 37.25
C ASP A 208 -29.65 44.84 36.83
N GLU A 209 -30.20 43.73 36.34
CA GLU A 209 -31.64 43.52 36.14
C GLU A 209 -32.37 43.32 37.46
N GLN A 210 -31.85 42.47 38.36
CA GLN A 210 -32.40 42.27 39.70
C GLN A 210 -32.41 43.58 40.52
N CYS A 211 -31.36 44.41 40.44
CA CYS A 211 -31.35 45.73 41.07
C CYS A 211 -32.44 46.66 40.53
N LYS A 212 -32.73 46.64 39.21
CA LYS A 212 -33.84 47.42 38.62
C LYS A 212 -35.21 46.90 39.09
N VAL A 213 -35.38 45.58 39.19
CA VAL A 213 -36.62 44.94 39.67
C VAL A 213 -36.85 45.22 41.16
N ILE A 214 -35.81 45.15 41.99
CA ILE A 214 -35.89 45.51 43.41
C ILE A 214 -36.25 47.00 43.55
N TYR A 215 -35.60 47.89 42.80
CA TYR A 215 -35.91 49.32 42.81
C TYR A 215 -37.37 49.60 42.42
N SER A 216 -37.86 49.03 41.30
CA SER A 216 -39.25 49.24 40.86
C SER A 216 -40.26 48.62 41.82
N ALA A 217 -39.95 47.47 42.44
CA ALA A 217 -40.77 46.89 43.50
C ALA A 217 -40.81 47.75 44.77
N THR A 218 -39.69 48.38 45.18
CA THR A 218 -39.69 49.31 46.31
C THR A 218 -40.47 50.60 46.01
N LEU A 219 -40.37 51.14 44.78
CA LEU A 219 -41.15 52.30 44.35
C LEU A 219 -42.65 52.00 44.34
N LEU A 220 -43.05 50.84 43.80
CA LEU A 220 -44.44 50.40 43.77
C LEU A 220 -44.97 50.12 45.19
N GLY A 221 -44.13 49.58 46.08
CA GLY A 221 -44.46 49.38 47.49
C GLY A 221 -44.61 50.69 48.28
N GLN A 222 -43.84 51.73 47.94
CA GLN A 222 -44.00 53.08 48.50
C GLN A 222 -45.32 53.70 48.05
N LEU A 223 -45.60 53.71 46.74
CA LEU A 223 -46.87 54.23 46.19
C LEU A 223 -48.09 53.51 46.77
N ALA A 224 -48.04 52.17 46.89
CA ALA A 224 -49.12 51.40 47.50
C ALA A 224 -49.29 51.67 49.01
N ALA A 225 -48.22 52.04 49.73
CA ALA A 225 -48.30 52.46 51.13
C ALA A 225 -48.89 53.87 51.27
N GLU A 226 -48.54 54.79 50.36
CA GLU A 226 -49.12 56.13 50.27
C GLU A 226 -50.63 56.05 49.98
N ASP A 227 -51.05 55.27 48.98
CA ASP A 227 -52.48 55.00 48.69
C ASP A 227 -53.22 54.39 49.89
N LEU A 228 -52.57 53.52 50.67
CA LEU A 228 -53.16 52.91 51.86
C LEU A 228 -53.35 53.89 53.02
N ASP A 229 -52.38 54.76 53.31
CA ASP A 229 -52.58 55.78 54.35
C ASP A 229 -53.49 56.92 53.88
N ASP A 230 -53.54 57.23 52.58
CA ASP A 230 -54.43 58.24 52.00
C ASP A 230 -55.90 57.75 51.93
N THR A 231 -56.13 56.46 51.64
CA THR A 231 -57.45 55.83 51.83
C THR A 231 -57.84 55.74 53.32
N ARG A 232 -56.90 55.44 54.22
CA ARG A 232 -57.12 55.46 55.68
C ARG A 232 -57.44 56.85 56.21
N GLU A 233 -56.83 57.92 55.67
CA GLU A 233 -57.20 59.32 55.88
C GLU A 233 -58.64 59.59 55.43
N LYS A 234 -59.02 59.17 54.22
CA LYS A 234 -60.38 59.30 53.68
C LYS A 234 -61.41 58.58 54.57
N TYR A 235 -61.11 57.36 55.04
CA TYR A 235 -61.95 56.64 56.01
C TYR A 235 -62.04 57.35 57.38
N LYS A 236 -60.95 57.90 57.93
CA LYS A 236 -60.97 58.70 59.18
C LYS A 236 -61.85 59.94 59.06
N LYS A 237 -61.84 60.61 57.89
CA LYS A 237 -62.68 61.79 57.59
C LYS A 237 -64.15 61.37 57.51
N LEU A 238 -64.48 60.43 56.62
CA LEU A 238 -65.84 59.91 56.45
C LEU A 238 -66.45 59.33 57.74
N ALA A 239 -65.66 58.68 58.59
CA ALA A 239 -66.14 58.18 59.90
C ALA A 239 -66.55 59.31 60.86
N LYS A 240 -65.82 60.45 60.86
CA LYS A 240 -66.20 61.65 61.63
C LYS A 240 -67.47 62.28 61.06
N ASP A 241 -67.58 62.38 59.74
CA ASP A 241 -68.73 62.97 59.06
C ASP A 241 -69.99 62.13 59.29
N VAL A 242 -69.90 60.81 59.20
CA VAL A 242 -70.99 59.87 59.53
C VAL A 242 -71.37 59.97 61.01
N TRP A 243 -70.40 60.09 61.93
CA TRP A 243 -70.68 60.28 63.36
C TRP A 243 -71.40 61.60 63.63
N PHE A 244 -70.98 62.70 63.00
CA PHE A 244 -71.63 64.00 63.11
C PHE A 244 -73.07 63.95 62.56
N ASN A 245 -73.24 63.44 61.33
CA ASN A 245 -74.55 63.24 60.71
C ASN A 245 -75.46 62.36 61.56
N MET A 246 -74.93 61.30 62.18
CA MET A 246 -75.70 60.42 63.07
C MET A 246 -76.10 61.13 64.36
N LYS A 247 -75.23 61.96 64.94
CA LYS A 247 -75.54 62.78 66.13
C LYS A 247 -76.53 63.91 65.81
N GLU A 248 -76.48 64.48 64.61
CA GLU A 248 -77.45 65.45 64.12
C GLU A 248 -78.81 64.79 63.88
N ARG A 249 -78.86 63.64 63.20
CA ARG A 249 -80.07 62.82 63.05
C ARG A 249 -80.66 62.40 64.40
N GLU A 250 -79.84 62.08 65.41
CA GLU A 250 -80.31 61.80 66.77
C GLU A 250 -80.96 63.04 67.42
N LYS A 251 -80.43 64.24 67.17
CA LYS A 251 -81.05 65.50 67.64
C LYS A 251 -82.36 65.76 66.91
N THR A 252 -82.39 65.72 65.57
CA THR A 252 -83.62 66.00 64.81
C THR A 252 -84.70 64.97 65.09
N LEU A 253 -84.37 63.68 65.23
CA LEU A 253 -85.33 62.64 65.66
C LEU A 253 -85.86 62.85 67.09
N LYS A 254 -85.10 63.50 67.98
CA LYS A 254 -85.62 63.89 69.31
C LYS A 254 -86.56 65.11 69.21
N ILE A 255 -86.22 66.10 68.39
CA ILE A 255 -87.09 67.26 68.14
C ILE A 255 -88.40 66.79 67.51
N THR A 256 -88.37 66.00 66.44
CA THR A 256 -89.58 65.52 65.76
C THR A 256 -90.38 64.53 66.62
N ARG A 257 -89.75 63.73 67.50
CA ARG A 257 -90.50 62.97 68.52
C ARG A 257 -91.22 63.88 69.49
N ASN A 258 -90.56 64.89 70.05
CA ASN A 258 -91.19 65.86 70.95
C ASN A 258 -92.32 66.65 70.25
N GLU A 259 -92.19 66.93 68.95
CA GLU A 259 -93.24 67.55 68.13
C GLU A 259 -94.39 66.59 67.83
N VAL A 260 -94.12 65.33 67.51
CA VAL A 260 -95.14 64.29 67.34
C VAL A 260 -95.87 64.01 68.65
N GLU A 261 -95.19 64.02 69.80
CA GLU A 261 -95.83 63.89 71.12
C GLU A 261 -96.76 65.07 71.42
N LYS A 262 -96.33 66.31 71.12
CA LYS A 262 -97.20 67.50 71.21
C LYS A 262 -98.39 67.42 70.24
N LEU A 263 -98.15 67.07 68.98
CA LEU A 263 -99.19 66.91 67.97
C LEU A 263 -100.14 65.77 68.32
N TRP A 264 -99.67 64.69 68.93
CA TRP A 264 -100.49 63.55 69.33
C TRP A 264 -101.31 63.85 70.60
N ALA A 265 -100.77 64.66 71.53
CA ALA A 265 -101.55 65.24 72.62
C ALA A 265 -102.66 66.17 72.08
N ASN A 266 -102.34 67.04 71.13
CA ASN A 266 -103.31 67.92 70.47
C ASN A 266 -104.34 67.12 69.65
N CYS A 267 -103.94 66.10 68.90
CA CYS A 267 -104.88 65.23 68.17
C CYS A 267 -105.76 64.43 69.13
N ARG A 268 -105.23 63.97 70.28
CA ARG A 268 -106.05 63.36 71.35
C ARG A 268 -107.08 64.34 71.94
N SER A 269 -106.87 65.66 71.89
CA SER A 269 -107.89 66.65 72.25
C SER A 269 -108.80 67.10 71.09
N LEU A 270 -108.50 66.72 69.84
CA LEU A 270 -109.22 67.17 68.63
C LEU A 270 -110.00 66.08 67.88
N VAL A 271 -109.68 64.79 68.04
CA VAL A 271 -110.31 63.72 67.26
C VAL A 271 -111.77 63.47 67.69
N ARG A 272 -112.69 64.04 66.89
CA ARG A 272 -113.91 63.34 66.48
C ARG A 272 -113.64 62.60 65.17
N VAL A 273 -114.29 61.45 64.95
CA VAL A 273 -113.96 60.49 63.89
C VAL A 273 -115.03 60.54 62.79
N GLU A 274 -114.74 61.12 61.62
CA GLU A 274 -115.62 61.06 60.43
C GLU A 274 -114.92 61.58 59.15
N SER A 275 -114.71 60.71 58.13
CA SER A 275 -114.60 60.98 56.67
C SER A 275 -113.73 59.92 55.95
N LEU A 276 -114.21 59.31 54.84
CA LEU A 276 -113.49 58.23 54.14
C LEU A 276 -113.92 57.95 52.66
N ASN A 277 -114.54 58.91 51.95
CA ASN A 277 -115.47 58.59 50.85
C ASN A 277 -115.09 59.01 49.39
N GLU A 278 -113.85 59.43 49.07
CA GLU A 278 -113.56 60.08 47.76
C GLU A 278 -113.07 59.17 46.61
N LEU A 279 -112.83 57.87 46.82
CA LEU A 279 -112.06 57.02 45.89
C LEU A 279 -112.75 56.54 44.59
N LYS A 280 -114.00 56.91 44.30
CA LYS A 280 -114.85 56.23 43.27
C LYS A 280 -114.86 56.84 41.85
N LYS A 281 -113.83 57.58 41.41
CA LYS A 281 -113.87 58.34 40.13
C LYS A 281 -112.91 57.89 39.01
N ILE A 282 -112.19 56.77 39.15
CA ILE A 282 -111.03 56.45 38.29
C ILE A 282 -111.33 55.43 37.18
N GLU A 283 -112.39 54.63 37.28
CA GLU A 283 -112.52 53.36 36.52
C GLU A 283 -112.96 53.48 35.05
N GLU A 284 -113.46 54.63 34.58
CA GLU A 284 -114.17 54.71 33.28
C GLU A 284 -113.28 54.85 32.03
N ILE A 285 -111.99 55.21 32.19
CA ILE A 285 -111.13 55.65 31.06
C ILE A 285 -110.60 54.50 30.19
N VAL A 286 -110.56 53.26 30.71
CA VAL A 286 -109.72 52.16 30.16
C VAL A 286 -110.19 51.61 28.81
N LYS A 287 -111.49 51.64 28.50
CA LYS A 287 -112.15 50.77 27.49
C LYS A 287 -112.02 51.22 26.02
N LYS A 288 -110.85 51.66 25.55
CA LYS A 288 -110.65 52.14 24.15
C LYS A 288 -109.40 51.66 23.40
N ASN A 289 -108.46 50.97 24.04
CA ASN A 289 -107.14 50.68 23.42
C ASN A 289 -107.03 49.29 22.77
N ASP A 290 -107.99 48.42 23.02
CA ASP A 290 -107.87 46.95 22.92
C ASP A 290 -107.43 46.44 21.53
N LYS A 291 -107.80 47.13 20.44
CA LYS A 291 -107.53 46.70 19.05
C LYS A 291 -106.07 46.83 18.60
N ILE A 292 -105.22 47.56 19.31
CA ILE A 292 -103.78 47.63 18.99
C ILE A 292 -103.02 46.47 19.66
N ASP A 293 -103.54 45.96 20.78
CA ASP A 293 -102.87 44.95 21.58
C ASP A 293 -102.91 43.55 20.93
N ASP A 294 -104.06 43.16 20.35
CA ASP A 294 -104.26 41.86 19.67
C ASP A 294 -103.15 41.52 18.65
N ASN A 295 -102.70 42.49 17.85
CA ASN A 295 -101.69 42.26 16.81
C ASN A 295 -100.28 42.11 17.42
N ASN A 296 -99.95 42.92 18.44
CA ASN A 296 -98.70 42.80 19.19
C ASN A 296 -98.63 41.45 19.92
N GLN A 297 -99.72 41.02 20.55
CA GLN A 297 -99.83 39.69 21.17
C GLN A 297 -99.60 38.56 20.16
N LEU A 298 -100.04 38.71 18.90
CA LEU A 298 -99.83 37.71 17.86
C LEU A 298 -98.35 37.60 17.44
N GLU A 299 -97.60 38.71 17.45
CA GLU A 299 -96.16 38.69 17.20
C GLU A 299 -95.35 38.20 18.40
N MET A 300 -95.74 38.57 19.62
CA MET A 300 -95.14 38.03 20.85
C MET A 300 -95.29 36.49 20.92
N LYS A 301 -96.47 35.93 20.61
CA LYS A 301 -96.69 34.47 20.58
C LYS A 301 -95.77 33.76 19.57
N LYS A 302 -95.50 34.37 18.40
CA LYS A 302 -94.54 33.83 17.41
C LYS A 302 -93.10 33.87 17.92
N LEU A 303 -92.72 34.97 18.60
CA LEU A 303 -91.41 35.12 19.23
C LEU A 303 -91.21 34.10 20.36
N GLU A 304 -92.19 33.95 21.26
CA GLU A 304 -92.22 32.94 22.31
C GLU A 304 -92.07 31.52 21.73
N GLU A 305 -92.82 31.18 20.67
CA GLU A 305 -92.65 29.91 19.96
C GLU A 305 -91.21 29.70 19.44
N THR A 306 -90.56 30.73 18.90
CA THR A 306 -89.17 30.61 18.44
C THR A 306 -88.19 30.47 19.62
N PHE A 307 -88.39 31.21 20.71
CA PHE A 307 -87.57 31.07 21.91
C PHE A 307 -87.74 29.70 22.59
N VAL A 308 -88.96 29.11 22.61
CA VAL A 308 -89.18 27.73 23.06
C VAL A 308 -88.41 26.74 22.19
N LYS A 309 -88.48 26.88 20.85
CA LYS A 309 -87.75 26.00 19.91
C LYS A 309 -86.23 26.10 20.10
N VAL A 310 -85.70 27.31 20.27
CA VAL A 310 -84.25 27.55 20.50
C VAL A 310 -83.81 27.07 21.89
N LYS A 311 -84.60 27.32 22.94
CA LYS A 311 -84.37 26.83 24.31
C LYS A 311 -84.30 25.30 24.36
N ASN A 312 -85.21 24.62 23.67
CA ASN A 312 -85.21 23.16 23.58
C ASN A 312 -84.01 22.63 22.77
N ALA A 313 -83.64 23.29 21.68
CA ALA A 313 -82.48 22.91 20.85
C ALA A 313 -81.14 23.09 21.58
N LEU A 314 -81.03 24.10 22.46
CA LEU A 314 -79.84 24.36 23.28
C LEU A 314 -79.90 23.71 24.68
N MET A 315 -81.00 23.03 25.02
CA MET A 315 -81.27 22.39 26.32
C MET A 315 -81.07 23.32 27.54
N VAL A 316 -81.56 24.55 27.43
CA VAL A 316 -81.41 25.62 28.45
C VAL A 316 -82.60 25.65 29.41
N ARG A 317 -82.39 25.98 30.70
CA ARG A 317 -83.43 25.86 31.74
C ARG A 317 -84.27 27.12 31.89
N SER A 318 -83.66 28.30 31.86
CA SER A 318 -84.35 29.60 31.82
C SER A 318 -84.33 30.23 30.42
N TYR A 319 -84.82 31.47 30.26
CA TYR A 319 -84.56 32.27 29.06
C TYR A 319 -83.35 33.21 29.25
N ASP A 320 -83.04 33.58 30.50
CA ASP A 320 -81.91 34.45 30.83
C ASP A 320 -80.55 33.77 30.55
N GLU A 321 -80.48 32.46 30.80
CA GLU A 321 -79.35 31.60 30.40
C GLU A 321 -79.15 31.55 28.87
N LEU A 322 -80.17 31.87 28.06
CA LEU A 322 -80.08 31.81 26.61
C LEU A 322 -79.20 32.94 26.06
N LEU A 323 -79.36 34.15 26.62
CA LEU A 323 -78.57 35.33 26.26
C LEU A 323 -77.10 35.15 26.64
N THR A 324 -76.82 34.72 27.88
CA THR A 324 -75.45 34.51 28.34
C THR A 324 -74.73 33.42 27.54
N ARG A 325 -75.43 32.37 27.10
CA ARG A 325 -74.86 31.36 26.18
C ARG A 325 -74.57 31.91 24.80
N PHE A 326 -75.39 32.79 24.23
CA PHE A 326 -75.10 33.43 22.95
C PHE A 326 -73.93 34.43 23.05
N GLU A 327 -73.82 35.18 24.15
CA GLU A 327 -72.68 36.07 24.42
C GLU A 327 -71.39 35.26 24.62
N GLU A 328 -71.41 34.18 25.40
CA GLU A 328 -70.29 33.23 25.52
C GLU A 328 -69.89 32.66 24.16
N GLN A 329 -70.85 32.26 23.32
CA GLN A 329 -70.60 31.71 21.99
C GLN A 329 -70.02 32.75 21.02
N ALA A 330 -70.46 34.00 21.08
CA ALA A 330 -69.90 35.11 20.31
C ALA A 330 -68.45 35.40 20.74
N ASN A 331 -68.20 35.54 22.04
CA ASN A 331 -66.87 35.77 22.61
C ASN A 331 -65.90 34.60 22.30
N GLN A 332 -66.37 33.36 22.35
CA GLN A 332 -65.59 32.19 21.92
C GLN A 332 -65.27 32.21 20.42
N ARG A 333 -66.24 32.56 19.57
CA ARG A 333 -66.05 32.69 18.12
C ARG A 333 -65.02 33.78 17.78
N GLU A 334 -65.09 34.93 18.42
CA GLU A 334 -64.12 36.01 18.22
C GLU A 334 -62.71 35.60 18.63
N ARG A 335 -62.56 35.04 19.84
CA ARG A 335 -61.27 34.51 20.35
C ARG A 335 -60.70 33.38 19.48
N LEU A 336 -61.54 32.60 18.80
CA LEU A 336 -61.12 31.61 17.81
C LEU A 336 -60.66 32.25 16.49
N LEU A 337 -61.34 33.30 16.03
CA LEU A 337 -60.94 34.07 14.84
C LEU A 337 -59.61 34.81 15.05
N GLU A 338 -59.37 35.39 16.23
CA GLU A 338 -58.07 35.97 16.59
C GLU A 338 -56.95 34.93 16.58
N LYS A 339 -57.17 33.76 17.23
CA LYS A 339 -56.21 32.65 17.20
C LYS A 339 -55.91 32.23 15.77
N PHE A 340 -56.93 32.10 14.92
CA PHE A 340 -56.79 31.72 13.51
C PHE A 340 -55.99 32.76 12.70
N LYS A 341 -56.26 34.07 12.86
CA LYS A 341 -55.44 35.15 12.28
C LYS A 341 -53.97 35.01 12.70
N SER A 342 -53.69 34.85 14.01
CA SER A 342 -52.33 34.70 14.51
C SER A 342 -51.61 33.44 13.99
N ILE A 343 -52.36 32.39 13.63
CA ILE A 343 -51.82 31.16 13.02
C ILE A 343 -51.50 31.39 11.54
N LEU A 344 -52.36 32.10 10.80
CA LEU A 344 -52.08 32.50 9.41
C LEU A 344 -50.84 33.41 9.31
N GLU A 345 -50.69 34.37 10.21
CA GLU A 345 -49.51 35.24 10.30
C GLU A 345 -48.23 34.45 10.63
N LYS A 346 -48.29 33.51 11.58
CA LYS A 346 -47.16 32.60 11.86
C LYS A 346 -46.85 31.72 10.65
N HIS A 347 -47.86 31.26 9.93
CA HIS A 347 -47.68 30.44 8.73
C HIS A 347 -47.04 31.24 7.57
N SER A 348 -47.45 32.48 7.32
CA SER A 348 -46.81 33.34 6.31
C SER A 348 -45.37 33.68 6.67
N LEU A 349 -45.08 34.00 7.94
CA LEU A 349 -43.72 34.21 8.43
C LEU A 349 -42.82 32.97 8.31
N ILE A 350 -43.38 31.76 8.48
CA ILE A 350 -42.67 30.49 8.25
C ILE A 350 -42.43 30.27 6.75
N LEU A 351 -43.41 30.58 5.90
CA LEU A 351 -43.30 30.46 4.45
C LEU A 351 -42.24 31.42 3.89
N ASP A 352 -42.20 32.68 4.35
CA ASP A 352 -41.17 33.65 4.01
C ASP A 352 -39.77 33.23 4.46
N LYS A 353 -39.65 32.67 5.67
CA LYS A 353 -38.38 32.09 6.15
C LYS A 353 -37.93 30.92 5.28
N LYS A 354 -38.85 30.03 4.87
CA LYS A 354 -38.57 28.92 3.94
C LYS A 354 -38.13 29.44 2.57
N ASN A 355 -38.82 30.45 2.02
CA ASN A 355 -38.49 31.05 0.73
C ASN A 355 -37.10 31.72 0.76
N LYS A 356 -36.80 32.50 1.82
CA LYS A 356 -35.48 33.10 2.05
C LYS A 356 -34.39 32.03 2.20
N ALA A 357 -34.64 30.96 2.97
CA ALA A 357 -33.70 29.84 3.10
C ALA A 357 -33.47 29.12 1.76
N SER A 358 -34.49 28.94 0.93
CA SER A 358 -34.36 28.34 -0.40
C SER A 358 -33.58 29.21 -1.38
N MET A 359 -33.74 30.54 -1.33
CA MET A 359 -32.92 31.48 -2.10
C MET A 359 -31.47 31.48 -1.63
N ILE A 360 -31.21 31.40 -0.32
CA ILE A 360 -29.86 31.28 0.24
C ILE A 360 -29.21 29.95 -0.20
N LEU A 361 -29.97 28.84 -0.20
CA LEU A 361 -29.49 27.54 -0.65
C LEU A 361 -29.13 27.54 -2.15
N ALA A 362 -30.01 28.06 -3.01
CA ALA A 362 -29.71 28.21 -4.44
C ALA A 362 -28.49 29.12 -4.68
N ASN A 363 -28.39 30.23 -3.95
CA ASN A 363 -27.22 31.10 -4.01
C ASN A 363 -25.93 30.40 -3.53
N LEU A 364 -26.00 29.48 -2.55
CA LEU A 364 -24.84 28.70 -2.09
C LEU A 364 -24.43 27.60 -3.08
N ASP A 365 -25.40 26.90 -3.68
CA ASP A 365 -25.13 25.90 -4.73
C ASP A 365 -24.55 26.52 -6.01
N HIS A 366 -24.86 27.79 -6.30
CA HIS A 366 -24.26 28.56 -7.39
C HIS A 366 -22.99 29.34 -6.97
N SER A 367 -22.83 29.69 -5.70
CA SER A 367 -21.60 30.27 -5.11
C SER A 367 -20.61 29.18 -4.65
N MET A 368 -20.54 28.09 -5.41
CA MET A 368 -19.63 26.97 -5.16
C MET A 368 -18.17 27.39 -5.38
N VAL A 369 -17.53 27.91 -4.32
CA VAL A 369 -16.07 28.12 -4.27
C VAL A 369 -15.38 26.82 -4.67
N THR A 370 -14.44 26.90 -5.61
CA THR A 370 -13.76 25.74 -6.25
C THR A 370 -13.24 24.70 -5.25
N THR A 371 -12.71 25.17 -4.12
CA THR A 371 -12.26 24.38 -2.96
C THR A 371 -13.29 23.37 -2.44
N THR A 372 -14.59 23.62 -2.63
CA THR A 372 -15.69 22.73 -2.22
C THR A 372 -15.88 21.56 -3.19
N GLY A 373 -15.54 21.76 -4.46
CA GLY A 373 -15.37 20.68 -5.44
C GLY A 373 -14.19 19.79 -5.08
N ASP A 374 -13.04 20.40 -4.81
CA ASP A 374 -11.80 19.71 -4.42
C ASP A 374 -11.93 18.95 -3.08
N TYR A 375 -12.73 19.48 -2.15
CA TYR A 375 -13.09 18.77 -0.92
C TYR A 375 -13.99 17.55 -1.20
N LYS A 376 -14.97 17.68 -2.11
CA LYS A 376 -15.85 16.56 -2.51
C LYS A 376 -15.08 15.45 -3.26
N THR A 377 -14.07 15.79 -4.07
CA THR A 377 -13.21 14.79 -4.75
C THR A 377 -12.24 14.13 -3.78
N ASN A 378 -11.51 14.91 -2.95
CA ASN A 378 -10.63 14.36 -1.91
C ASN A 378 -11.39 13.47 -0.92
N LYS A 379 -12.62 13.82 -0.54
CA LYS A 379 -13.46 12.98 0.33
C LYS A 379 -13.79 11.62 -0.30
N LYS A 380 -14.00 11.55 -1.63
CA LYS A 380 -14.19 10.26 -2.33
C LYS A 380 -12.89 9.46 -2.36
N TYR A 381 -11.78 10.09 -2.76
CA TYR A 381 -10.46 9.45 -2.80
C TYR A 381 -10.07 8.81 -1.45
N MET A 382 -10.24 9.55 -0.35
CA MET A 382 -9.96 9.07 1.01
C MET A 382 -10.86 7.89 1.41
N LEU A 383 -12.13 7.86 0.98
CA LEU A 383 -13.02 6.72 1.25
C LEU A 383 -12.61 5.47 0.46
N ASP A 384 -12.21 5.62 -0.81
CA ASP A 384 -11.69 4.51 -1.62
C ASP A 384 -10.37 3.97 -1.08
N GLU A 385 -9.49 4.84 -0.55
CA GLU A 385 -8.26 4.42 0.11
C GLU A 385 -8.54 3.64 1.41
N ILE A 386 -9.46 4.11 2.25
CA ILE A 386 -9.92 3.38 3.45
C ILE A 386 -10.49 2.00 3.09
N ILE A 387 -11.33 1.92 2.05
CA ILE A 387 -11.88 0.65 1.55
C ILE A 387 -10.76 -0.30 1.11
N ASN A 388 -9.71 0.21 0.47
CA ASN A 388 -8.58 -0.61 0.03
C ASN A 388 -7.64 -1.02 1.18
N GLN A 389 -7.48 -0.20 2.23
CA GLN A 389 -6.79 -0.61 3.45
C GLN A 389 -7.56 -1.70 4.21
N ASN A 390 -8.88 -1.58 4.32
CA ASN A 390 -9.74 -2.60 4.94
C ASN A 390 -9.67 -3.95 4.23
N LYS A 391 -9.62 -3.98 2.88
CA LYS A 391 -9.38 -5.21 2.11
C LYS A 391 -8.03 -5.86 2.46
N ARG A 392 -6.94 -5.08 2.50
CA ARG A 392 -5.60 -5.58 2.89
C ARG A 392 -5.62 -6.16 4.30
N GLU A 393 -6.29 -5.51 5.25
CA GLU A 393 -6.39 -5.98 6.63
C GLU A 393 -7.14 -7.32 6.74
N LEU A 394 -8.23 -7.49 5.97
CA LEU A 394 -8.94 -8.77 5.86
C LEU A 394 -8.07 -9.88 5.26
N ASP A 395 -7.28 -9.58 4.24
CA ASP A 395 -6.39 -10.58 3.62
C ASP A 395 -5.19 -10.95 4.51
N TYR A 396 -4.62 -10.01 5.27
CA TYR A 396 -3.67 -10.33 6.33
C TYR A 396 -4.30 -11.15 7.47
N LYS A 397 -5.57 -10.90 7.83
CA LYS A 397 -6.32 -11.74 8.79
C LYS A 397 -6.51 -13.17 8.26
N LYS A 398 -6.82 -13.37 6.97
CA LYS A 398 -6.87 -14.70 6.33
C LYS A 398 -5.50 -15.39 6.36
N LEU A 399 -4.45 -14.69 5.93
CA LEU A 399 -3.08 -15.24 5.91
C LEU A 399 -2.56 -15.60 7.32
N ARG A 400 -2.98 -14.86 8.35
CA ARG A 400 -2.68 -15.18 9.75
C ARG A 400 -3.41 -16.43 10.23
N LYS A 401 -4.65 -16.66 9.79
CA LYS A 401 -5.40 -17.91 10.08
C LYS A 401 -4.72 -19.12 9.44
N THR A 402 -4.47 -19.10 8.13
CA THR A 402 -3.86 -20.25 7.43
C THR A 402 -2.45 -20.56 7.94
N ARG A 403 -1.64 -19.55 8.28
CA ARG A 403 -0.34 -19.76 8.95
C ARG A 403 -0.48 -20.31 10.38
N GLY A 404 -1.53 -19.93 11.11
CA GLY A 404 -1.85 -20.48 12.42
C GLY A 404 -2.29 -21.94 12.37
N GLU A 405 -3.17 -22.29 11.43
CA GLU A 405 -3.63 -23.65 11.14
C GLU A 405 -2.44 -24.56 10.76
N LEU A 406 -1.56 -24.10 9.88
CA LEU A 406 -0.32 -24.82 9.54
C LEU A 406 0.60 -25.03 10.75
N LEU A 407 0.75 -24.03 11.62
CA LEU A 407 1.58 -24.14 12.83
C LEU A 407 0.98 -25.11 13.85
N ILE A 408 -0.35 -25.14 13.99
CA ILE A 408 -1.08 -26.12 14.81
C ILE A 408 -0.87 -27.53 14.25
N ASN A 409 -0.98 -27.73 12.94
CA ASN A 409 -0.77 -29.02 12.29
C ASN A 409 0.69 -29.51 12.44
N ILE A 410 1.69 -28.62 12.31
CA ILE A 410 3.10 -28.94 12.57
C ILE A 410 3.31 -29.33 14.03
N LYS A 411 2.72 -28.60 14.98
CA LYS A 411 2.81 -28.92 16.41
C LYS A 411 2.16 -30.28 16.73
N ALA A 412 0.97 -30.56 16.19
CA ALA A 412 0.31 -31.86 16.35
C ALA A 412 1.14 -33.00 15.75
N GLY A 413 1.72 -32.82 14.56
CA GLY A 413 2.63 -33.78 13.95
C GLY A 413 3.87 -34.06 14.81
N LEU A 414 4.49 -33.02 15.38
CA LEU A 414 5.62 -33.16 16.31
C LEU A 414 5.23 -33.85 17.62
N GLN A 415 4.05 -33.56 18.17
CA GLN A 415 3.54 -34.23 19.37
C GLN A 415 3.22 -35.72 19.10
N ASN A 416 2.66 -36.04 17.94
CA ASN A 416 2.44 -37.43 17.51
C ASN A 416 3.77 -38.19 17.32
N MET A 417 4.78 -37.56 16.71
CA MET A 417 6.14 -38.11 16.62
C MET A 417 6.73 -38.36 18.00
N ILE A 418 6.62 -37.41 18.95
CA ILE A 418 7.08 -37.63 20.34
C ILE A 418 6.34 -38.80 20.99
N GLY A 419 5.03 -38.93 20.77
CA GLY A 419 4.21 -40.04 21.26
C GLY A 419 4.74 -41.41 20.82
N LEU A 420 5.05 -41.57 19.53
CA LEU A 420 5.69 -42.77 18.99
C LEU A 420 7.09 -42.99 19.59
N LEU A 421 7.82 -41.91 19.87
CA LEU A 421 9.18 -41.92 20.42
C LEU A 421 9.24 -41.98 21.96
N ILE A 422 8.12 -42.19 22.69
CA ILE A 422 8.09 -42.26 24.16
C ILE A 422 8.99 -43.39 24.70
N HIS A 423 9.01 -44.54 24.04
CA HIS A 423 9.72 -45.74 24.50
C HIS A 423 11.26 -45.63 24.43
N ILE A 424 11.78 -44.57 23.80
CA ILE A 424 13.21 -44.34 23.62
C ILE A 424 13.74 -43.55 24.83
N LYS A 425 14.28 -44.28 25.80
CA LYS A 425 15.03 -43.71 26.93
C LYS A 425 16.39 -43.20 26.40
N PRO A 426 16.74 -41.90 26.55
CA PRO A 426 18.07 -41.43 26.20
C PRO A 426 19.12 -42.06 27.11
N GLY A 427 20.17 -42.63 26.53
CA GLY A 427 21.28 -43.20 27.28
C GLY A 427 21.99 -42.14 28.13
N LYS A 428 22.37 -42.49 29.37
CA LYS A 428 23.24 -41.63 30.18
C LYS A 428 24.62 -41.57 29.53
N ASN A 429 25.05 -40.38 29.13
CA ASN A 429 26.37 -40.17 28.53
C ASN A 429 27.49 -40.69 29.43
N ILE A 430 28.41 -41.47 28.86
CA ILE A 430 29.62 -41.93 29.53
C ILE A 430 30.59 -40.75 29.64
N ASN A 431 30.88 -40.31 30.86
CA ASN A 431 31.89 -39.30 31.14
C ASN A 431 33.30 -39.89 30.97
N THR A 432 33.98 -39.59 29.86
CA THR A 432 35.44 -39.78 29.74
C THR A 432 36.16 -38.43 29.64
N ASN A 433 36.96 -38.16 30.67
CA ASN A 433 37.62 -36.87 30.91
C ASN A 433 38.48 -36.37 29.75
N LYS A 434 38.44 -35.06 29.49
CA LYS A 434 39.67 -34.27 29.28
C LYS A 434 39.71 -33.11 30.27
N LYS A 435 40.90 -32.91 30.86
CA LYS A 435 41.19 -32.02 31.98
C LYS A 435 41.90 -30.76 31.49
N THR A 436 41.99 -29.76 32.39
CA THR A 436 42.88 -28.57 32.34
C THR A 436 42.63 -27.56 31.20
N THR A 437 42.68 -26.24 31.42
CA THR A 437 43.12 -25.46 32.61
C THR A 437 42.40 -24.10 32.70
N LYS A 438 42.24 -23.59 33.94
CA LYS A 438 42.52 -22.22 34.47
C LYS A 438 42.50 -21.00 33.51
N ASP A 439 42.10 -19.79 33.93
CA ASP A 439 42.05 -19.23 35.30
C ASP A 439 41.15 -17.97 35.43
N ASN A 440 40.67 -17.69 36.65
CA ASN A 440 40.29 -16.36 37.22
C ASN A 440 39.18 -15.49 36.52
N ASP A 441 38.53 -14.50 37.16
CA ASP A 441 38.62 -13.99 38.54
C ASP A 441 37.25 -13.57 39.17
N LYS A 442 37.27 -13.16 40.44
CA LYS A 442 36.16 -12.88 41.36
C LYS A 442 35.40 -11.57 41.05
N LYS A 443 34.08 -11.54 41.30
CA LYS A 443 33.29 -10.57 42.12
C LYS A 443 31.80 -10.61 41.73
N LYS A 444 30.81 -10.25 42.58
CA LYS A 444 30.59 -10.32 44.05
C LYS A 444 29.16 -9.76 44.30
N LYS A 445 28.42 -10.28 45.29
CA LYS A 445 27.17 -9.71 45.89
C LYS A 445 25.87 -9.76 45.02
N SER A 446 24.64 -9.77 45.57
CA SER A 446 24.14 -10.18 46.92
C SER A 446 22.61 -10.03 47.05
N LYS A 447 21.99 -10.72 48.05
CA LYS A 447 20.61 -10.53 48.59
C LYS A 447 19.47 -11.04 47.69
N LYS A 448 18.31 -11.51 48.19
CA LYS A 448 17.82 -12.05 49.49
C LYS A 448 16.58 -12.91 49.12
N LYS A 449 16.36 -14.17 49.54
CA LYS A 449 16.15 -14.80 50.89
C LYS A 449 14.69 -14.71 51.40
N ILE A 450 14.31 -15.62 52.33
CA ILE A 450 13.00 -15.85 52.99
C ILE A 450 11.95 -16.42 51.99
N ILE A 451 11.06 -17.39 52.27
CA ILE A 451 10.50 -18.05 53.49
C ILE A 451 10.56 -19.60 53.21
N LYS A 452 11.12 -20.51 54.04
CA LYS A 452 10.73 -21.02 55.38
C LYS A 452 9.35 -21.73 55.35
N ASP A 453 9.05 -22.87 55.99
CA ASP A 453 9.79 -23.98 56.65
C ASP A 453 9.02 -25.30 56.26
N ASP A 454 8.99 -26.48 56.90
CA ASP A 454 9.63 -27.10 58.09
C ASP A 454 9.48 -28.66 58.02
N LYS A 455 10.40 -29.44 58.63
CA LYS A 455 10.29 -30.86 59.13
C LYS A 455 9.89 -32.02 58.16
N ASP A 456 10.64 -33.14 58.11
CA ASP A 456 10.65 -34.38 58.95
C ASP A 456 9.43 -35.31 58.65
N SER A 457 9.51 -36.65 58.57
CA SER A 457 10.60 -37.65 58.77
C SER A 457 10.35 -38.97 58.00
N ASP A 458 11.43 -39.67 57.65
CA ASP A 458 11.64 -41.15 57.58
C ASP A 458 10.79 -42.12 56.70
N ASP A 459 11.47 -43.24 56.39
CA ASP A 459 11.07 -44.59 55.99
C ASP A 459 10.10 -44.91 54.82
N ASP A 460 10.72 -45.05 53.65
CA ASP A 460 11.00 -46.34 52.97
C ASP A 460 9.89 -47.24 52.34
N THR A 461 10.36 -47.94 51.29
CA THR A 461 9.81 -49.12 50.59
C THR A 461 8.78 -48.97 49.45
N ASN A 462 9.02 -49.81 48.43
CA ASN A 462 8.10 -50.38 47.44
C ASN A 462 7.43 -49.51 46.34
N LYS A 463 8.08 -49.55 45.17
CA LYS A 463 7.53 -50.07 43.89
C LYS A 463 6.18 -49.51 43.40
N ASN A 464 6.26 -48.65 42.38
CA ASN A 464 5.68 -48.97 41.06
C ASN A 464 6.30 -48.09 39.96
N GLU A 465 6.92 -48.68 38.94
CA GLU A 465 7.52 -47.96 37.81
C GLU A 465 6.47 -47.52 36.76
N HIS A 466 5.52 -46.67 37.14
CA HIS A 466 4.67 -46.01 36.14
C HIS A 466 5.38 -44.82 35.49
N LEU A 467 5.30 -44.81 34.15
CA LEU A 467 5.88 -43.84 33.22
C LEU A 467 5.72 -42.39 33.71
N LYS A 468 6.84 -41.74 34.04
CA LYS A 468 6.90 -40.28 34.12
C LYS A 468 6.73 -39.72 32.71
N ILE A 469 5.51 -39.30 32.38
CA ILE A 469 5.24 -38.51 31.17
C ILE A 469 6.08 -37.24 31.25
N GLU A 470 7.07 -37.11 30.37
CA GLU A 470 7.88 -35.89 30.25
C GLU A 470 6.93 -34.71 29.97
N LYS A 471 7.10 -33.59 30.69
CA LYS A 471 6.15 -32.46 30.61
C LYS A 471 5.99 -32.02 29.15
N ILE A 472 4.75 -32.04 28.65
CA ILE A 472 4.44 -31.73 27.25
C ILE A 472 4.82 -30.27 26.97
N GLU A 473 5.99 -30.05 26.38
CA GLU A 473 6.47 -28.70 26.09
C GLU A 473 5.60 -28.01 25.03
N THR A 474 5.29 -26.73 25.25
CA THR A 474 4.32 -26.01 24.43
C THR A 474 4.93 -25.42 23.15
N ASN A 475 6.26 -25.32 23.07
CA ASN A 475 7.01 -24.70 21.98
C ASN A 475 7.36 -25.69 20.86
N ALA A 476 6.91 -25.42 19.63
CA ALA A 476 7.18 -26.27 18.47
C ALA A 476 8.68 -26.46 18.17
N ILE A 477 9.53 -25.45 18.44
CA ILE A 477 10.98 -25.56 18.27
C ILE A 477 11.56 -26.59 19.24
N ASN A 478 11.23 -26.51 20.53
CA ASN A 478 11.70 -27.47 21.53
C ASN A 478 11.19 -28.89 21.22
N LEU A 479 9.93 -29.04 20.80
CA LEU A 479 9.37 -30.33 20.39
C LEU A 479 10.16 -30.92 19.21
N LEU A 480 10.52 -30.10 18.21
CA LEU A 480 11.39 -30.52 17.11
C LEU A 480 12.80 -30.89 17.60
N ASP A 481 13.34 -30.15 18.55
CA ASP A 481 14.64 -30.42 19.20
C ASP A 481 14.66 -31.74 20.00
N VAL A 482 13.52 -32.17 20.54
CA VAL A 482 13.35 -33.47 21.21
C VAL A 482 13.14 -34.60 20.19
N VAL A 483 12.33 -34.38 19.15
CA VAL A 483 12.15 -35.33 18.04
C VAL A 483 13.49 -35.63 17.37
N THR A 484 14.27 -34.61 17.01
CA THR A 484 15.56 -34.79 16.33
C THR A 484 16.58 -35.51 17.20
N LYS A 485 16.66 -35.22 18.51
CA LYS A 485 17.55 -35.96 19.41
C LYS A 485 17.14 -37.43 19.56
N LYS A 486 15.84 -37.74 19.66
CA LYS A 486 15.36 -39.14 19.72
C LYS A 486 15.45 -39.85 18.37
N SER A 487 15.32 -39.17 17.23
CA SER A 487 15.48 -39.77 15.90
C SER A 487 16.95 -39.99 15.50
N ILE A 488 17.86 -39.09 15.88
CA ILE A 488 19.31 -39.30 15.74
C ILE A 488 19.76 -40.49 16.61
N PHE A 489 19.20 -40.64 17.82
CA PHE A 489 19.46 -41.81 18.66
C PHE A 489 18.94 -43.12 18.05
N LEU A 490 17.75 -43.12 17.43
CA LEU A 490 17.28 -44.27 16.63
C LEU A 490 18.20 -44.57 15.44
N TYR A 491 18.60 -43.55 14.68
CA TYR A 491 19.47 -43.70 13.51
C TYR A 491 20.82 -44.33 13.89
N ASN A 492 21.40 -43.88 15.00
CA ASN A 492 22.63 -44.45 15.55
C ASN A 492 22.45 -45.88 16.11
N LEU A 493 21.22 -46.29 16.45
CA LEU A 493 20.87 -47.66 16.83
C LEU A 493 20.48 -48.56 15.65
N SER A 494 20.14 -48.00 14.48
CA SER A 494 19.73 -48.78 13.31
C SER A 494 20.89 -49.24 12.41
N ASN A 495 22.14 -48.91 12.77
CA ASN A 495 23.34 -49.39 12.06
C ASN A 495 23.70 -50.83 12.46
N PHE A 496 22.80 -51.76 12.19
CA PHE A 496 23.06 -53.21 12.21
C PHE A 496 22.68 -53.78 10.84
N ASP A 497 23.62 -54.47 10.19
CA ASP A 497 23.34 -55.24 8.99
C ASP A 497 22.49 -56.46 9.37
N LEU A 498 21.19 -56.38 9.07
CA LEU A 498 20.20 -57.42 9.32
C LEU A 498 19.98 -58.23 8.04
N GLU A 499 20.02 -59.57 8.15
CA GLU A 499 19.66 -60.47 7.06
C GLU A 499 18.20 -60.25 6.62
N ASP A 500 17.92 -60.34 5.31
CA ASP A 500 16.61 -59.99 4.74
C ASP A 500 15.43 -60.74 5.37
N ASP A 501 15.62 -61.99 5.79
CA ASP A 501 14.59 -62.76 6.49
C ASP A 501 14.23 -62.15 7.85
N GLN A 502 15.23 -61.67 8.59
CA GLN A 502 15.04 -60.97 9.87
C GLN A 502 14.38 -59.60 9.64
N VAL A 503 14.74 -58.88 8.57
CA VAL A 503 14.07 -57.64 8.15
C VAL A 503 12.60 -57.92 7.78
N SER A 504 12.30 -59.02 7.09
CA SER A 504 10.94 -59.40 6.72
C SER A 504 10.09 -59.78 7.95
N ALA A 505 10.68 -60.47 8.91
CA ALA A 505 10.05 -60.82 10.18
C ALA A 505 9.80 -59.59 11.05
N ALA A 506 10.78 -58.69 11.15
CA ALA A 506 10.64 -57.42 11.86
C ALA A 506 9.57 -56.51 11.22
N ARG A 507 9.49 -56.45 9.88
CA ARG A 507 8.41 -55.74 9.18
C ARG A 507 7.03 -56.35 9.48
N LYS A 508 6.88 -57.68 9.45
CA LYS A 508 5.63 -58.37 9.81
C LYS A 508 5.24 -58.10 11.28
N LEU A 509 6.19 -58.12 12.21
CA LEU A 509 5.96 -57.81 13.62
C LEU A 509 5.58 -56.34 13.83
N TYR A 510 6.26 -55.40 13.16
CA TYR A 510 5.94 -53.98 13.23
C TYR A 510 4.58 -53.66 12.60
N GLN A 511 4.26 -54.28 11.47
CA GLN A 511 2.96 -54.14 10.82
C GLN A 511 1.83 -54.68 11.72
N LYS A 512 2.02 -55.86 12.33
CA LYS A 512 1.08 -56.43 13.31
C LYS A 512 0.98 -55.61 14.60
N TYR A 513 2.06 -54.93 15.00
CA TYR A 513 2.06 -53.97 16.11
C TYR A 513 1.27 -52.70 15.74
N VAL A 514 1.46 -52.15 14.55
CA VAL A 514 0.68 -51.00 14.04
C VAL A 514 -0.79 -51.35 13.89
N GLU A 515 -1.13 -52.54 13.39
CA GLU A 515 -2.49 -53.07 13.35
C GLU A 515 -3.10 -53.14 14.76
N ASN A 516 -2.42 -53.78 15.72
CA ASN A 516 -2.86 -53.85 17.12
C ASN A 516 -2.94 -52.49 17.84
N PHE A 517 -2.07 -51.54 17.49
CA PHE A 517 -2.10 -50.19 18.04
C PHE A 517 -3.29 -49.41 17.45
N MET A 518 -3.54 -49.53 16.15
CA MET A 518 -4.66 -48.87 15.47
C MET A 518 -6.03 -49.48 15.81
N THR A 519 -6.11 -50.76 16.19
CA THR A 519 -7.33 -51.34 16.77
C THR A 519 -7.53 -50.89 18.21
N LYS A 520 -6.52 -50.97 19.09
CA LYS A 520 -6.62 -50.45 20.46
C LYS A 520 -6.97 -48.95 20.51
N LEU A 521 -6.41 -48.14 19.60
CA LEU A 521 -6.73 -46.70 19.48
C LEU A 521 -8.17 -46.43 18.97
N LYS A 522 -8.82 -47.41 18.34
CA LYS A 522 -10.20 -47.30 17.84
C LYS A 522 -11.26 -47.92 18.77
N TYR A 523 -10.91 -48.93 19.56
CA TYR A 523 -11.88 -49.76 20.30
C TYR A 523 -11.60 -49.90 21.81
N GLY A 524 -10.40 -49.54 22.29
CA GLY A 524 -10.05 -49.66 23.71
C GLY A 524 -9.83 -51.12 24.18
N ASP A 525 -9.76 -51.31 25.49
CA ASP A 525 -9.61 -52.63 26.15
C ASP A 525 -10.95 -53.23 26.58
N GLY A 526 -11.96 -53.12 25.72
CA GLY A 526 -13.24 -53.85 25.82
C GLY A 526 -13.27 -55.03 24.86
N GLU A 527 -14.11 -56.03 25.13
CA GLU A 527 -14.38 -57.09 24.15
C GLU A 527 -15.11 -56.51 22.92
N PRO A 528 -14.85 -57.04 21.71
CA PRO A 528 -15.46 -56.51 20.49
C PRO A 528 -16.94 -56.90 20.41
N GLU A 529 -17.84 -55.97 20.78
CA GLU A 529 -19.25 -56.10 20.43
C GLU A 529 -19.39 -56.31 18.91
N PRO A 530 -20.13 -57.32 18.45
CA PRO A 530 -20.32 -57.55 17.03
C PRO A 530 -21.08 -56.37 16.43
N THR A 531 -20.57 -55.80 15.34
CA THR A 531 -21.14 -54.60 14.69
C THR A 531 -22.46 -54.89 13.97
N GLY A 532 -23.51 -55.18 14.74
CA GLY A 532 -24.88 -54.93 14.35
C GLY A 532 -25.15 -53.43 14.42
N ILE A 533 -25.66 -52.83 13.34
CA ILE A 533 -25.97 -51.40 13.32
C ILE A 533 -27.25 -51.18 14.14
N HIS A 534 -27.10 -50.90 15.43
CA HIS A 534 -28.15 -50.27 16.23
C HIS A 534 -28.12 -48.76 15.96
N VAL A 535 -29.06 -48.32 15.11
CA VAL A 535 -29.36 -46.89 14.95
C VAL A 535 -30.09 -46.44 16.21
N GLU A 536 -29.34 -45.99 17.21
CA GLU A 536 -29.89 -45.19 18.31
C GLU A 536 -30.29 -43.82 17.76
N HIS A 537 -31.46 -43.80 17.14
CA HIS A 537 -32.46 -42.74 17.17
C HIS A 537 -31.88 -41.36 17.53
N GLU A 538 -31.46 -40.62 16.49
CA GLU A 538 -31.39 -39.16 16.60
C GLU A 538 -32.73 -38.67 17.18
N ILE A 539 -32.68 -37.79 18.18
CA ILE A 539 -33.89 -37.20 18.77
C ILE A 539 -34.47 -36.22 17.74
N ILE A 540 -35.25 -36.76 16.81
CA ILE A 540 -36.04 -36.00 15.86
C ILE A 540 -37.02 -35.16 16.67
N ASP A 541 -36.87 -33.84 16.60
CA ASP A 541 -37.87 -32.90 17.09
C ASP A 541 -39.20 -33.20 16.38
N THR A 542 -40.14 -33.78 17.13
CA THR A 542 -41.41 -34.29 16.59
C THR A 542 -42.34 -33.17 16.12
N THR A 543 -42.00 -31.90 16.37
CA THR A 543 -42.70 -30.74 15.80
C THR A 543 -42.29 -30.44 14.36
N VAL A 544 -41.09 -30.87 13.93
CA VAL A 544 -40.52 -30.52 12.61
C VAL A 544 -40.88 -31.59 11.57
N GLN A 545 -41.85 -31.27 10.70
CA GLN A 545 -42.26 -32.16 9.62
C GLN A 545 -41.10 -32.40 8.63
N THR A 546 -40.66 -33.66 8.51
CA THR A 546 -39.59 -34.04 7.59
C THR A 546 -39.97 -33.77 6.13
N ARG A 547 -38.96 -33.52 5.28
CA ARG A 547 -39.15 -33.20 3.84
C ARG A 547 -39.98 -34.25 3.08
N VAL A 548 -39.99 -35.49 3.55
CA VAL A 548 -40.80 -36.59 2.99
C VAL A 548 -42.26 -36.49 3.45
N SER A 549 -42.54 -36.21 4.73
CA SER A 549 -43.93 -36.04 5.19
C SER A 549 -44.59 -34.80 4.59
N ILE A 550 -43.83 -33.70 4.40
CA ILE A 550 -44.29 -32.51 3.67
C ILE A 550 -44.68 -32.88 2.22
N LYS A 551 -43.84 -33.67 1.51
CA LYS A 551 -44.15 -34.14 0.15
C LYS A 551 -45.36 -35.08 0.10
N ASN A 552 -45.51 -35.98 1.07
CA ASN A 552 -46.64 -36.89 1.12
C ASN A 552 -47.94 -36.14 1.46
N ARG A 553 -47.89 -35.16 2.37
CA ARG A 553 -49.05 -34.34 2.74
C ARG A 553 -49.47 -33.39 1.62
N SER A 554 -48.54 -32.78 0.89
CA SER A 554 -48.87 -31.97 -0.29
C SER A 554 -49.40 -32.83 -1.44
N LYS A 555 -48.86 -34.04 -1.65
CA LYS A 555 -49.43 -35.02 -2.58
C LYS A 555 -50.86 -35.42 -2.18
N GLN A 556 -51.12 -35.72 -0.90
CA GLN A 556 -52.46 -36.02 -0.40
C GLN A 556 -53.44 -34.85 -0.60
N ILE A 557 -53.03 -33.60 -0.36
CA ILE A 557 -53.88 -32.41 -0.58
C ILE A 557 -54.24 -32.26 -2.08
N VAL A 558 -53.29 -32.54 -2.99
CA VAL A 558 -53.57 -32.57 -4.43
C VAL A 558 -54.53 -33.72 -4.77
N GLU A 559 -54.32 -34.92 -4.23
CA GLU A 559 -55.15 -36.10 -4.47
C GLU A 559 -56.57 -35.99 -3.87
N THR A 560 -56.77 -35.26 -2.77
CA THR A 560 -58.12 -34.97 -2.24
C THR A 560 -58.83 -33.92 -3.08
N ASN A 561 -58.13 -32.88 -3.52
CA ASN A 561 -58.72 -31.83 -4.36
C ASN A 561 -59.04 -32.36 -5.76
N SER A 562 -58.26 -33.31 -6.30
CA SER A 562 -58.56 -34.01 -7.56
C SER A 562 -59.59 -35.14 -7.43
N ARG A 563 -60.28 -35.25 -6.29
CA ARG A 563 -61.41 -36.17 -6.04
C ARG A 563 -62.70 -35.45 -5.62
N LEU A 564 -62.72 -34.11 -5.69
CA LEU A 564 -63.86 -33.26 -5.38
C LEU A 564 -64.38 -32.48 -6.62
N HIS A 565 -64.00 -32.95 -7.81
CA HIS A 565 -64.51 -32.56 -9.13
C HIS A 565 -64.71 -33.82 -9.99
#